data_AF-A0A2U0SZF0-F1
#
_entry.id   AF-A0A2U0SZF0-F1
#
_cell.length_a   1.000
_cell.length_b   1.000
_cell.length_c   1.000
_cell.angle_alpha   90.00
_cell.angle_beta   90.00
_cell.angle_gamma   90.00
#
_symmetry.space_group_name_H-M   'P 1'
#
loop_
_entity.id
_entity.type
_entity.pdbx_description
1 polymer ?
#
loop_
_entity_poly.entity_id
_entity_poly.type
_entity_poly.pdbx_seq_one_letter_code
_entity_poly.pdbx_strand_id
1 'polypeptide(L)'
;MSISLRPVTVDNFDIISELPLLPQQRDYLASNDYSMAQASFHPATMHTRAVYDDEEVIGFLMFVSPDDEDPPGYYQIWRFMIDHRRQGQGHGRAALALALAEIRARPDARSIEICYKPSNANAKQFYASMGFVEKGLDADGNDMLAVINLA
;
A
#
# COMPACT_ATOMS: atom_id res chain seq x y z
N MET A 1 2.31 8.05 -19.54
CA MET A 1 1.95 7.62 -18.17
C MET A 1 1.03 6.41 -18.27
N SER A 2 1.65 5.24 -18.18
CA SER A 2 0.95 3.95 -18.17
C SER A 2 1.34 3.24 -16.88
N ILE A 3 0.51 3.39 -15.85
CA ILE A 3 0.80 2.78 -14.54
C ILE A 3 0.42 1.31 -14.57
N SER A 4 1.31 0.47 -14.04
CA SER A 4 1.03 -0.96 -13.84
C SER A 4 1.55 -1.45 -12.49
N LEU A 5 0.88 -2.46 -11.94
CA LEU A 5 1.34 -3.23 -10.78
C LEU A 5 1.92 -4.54 -11.30
N ARG A 6 3.19 -4.81 -11.00
CA ARG A 6 3.89 -6.01 -11.45
C ARG A 6 4.40 -6.81 -10.24
N PRO A 7 4.58 -8.13 -10.38
CA PRO A 7 5.19 -8.93 -9.32
C PRO A 7 6.57 -8.40 -8.94
N VAL A 8 6.89 -8.50 -7.65
CA VAL A 8 8.28 -8.38 -7.19
C VAL A 8 9.00 -9.67 -7.57
N THR A 9 10.15 -9.54 -8.22
CA THR A 9 10.99 -10.63 -8.70
C THR A 9 12.46 -10.31 -8.45
N VAL A 10 13.33 -11.26 -8.73
CA VAL A 10 14.79 -11.03 -8.66
C VAL A 10 15.24 -9.88 -9.57
N ASP A 11 14.55 -9.63 -10.68
CA ASP A 11 14.94 -8.62 -11.67
C ASP A 11 14.66 -7.17 -11.22
N ASN A 12 13.72 -6.98 -10.29
CA ASN A 12 13.34 -5.65 -9.80
C ASN A 12 13.57 -5.46 -8.30
N PHE A 13 14.06 -6.49 -7.60
CA PHE A 13 14.34 -6.45 -6.17
C PHE A 13 15.28 -5.30 -5.79
N ASP A 14 16.47 -5.23 -6.38
CA ASP A 14 17.48 -4.21 -6.02
C ASP A 14 16.94 -2.79 -6.25
N ILE A 15 16.20 -2.58 -7.33
CA ILE A 15 15.61 -1.27 -7.65
C ILE A 15 14.59 -0.85 -6.59
N ILE A 16 13.74 -1.78 -6.14
CA ILE A 16 12.72 -1.54 -5.11
C ILE A 16 13.37 -1.28 -3.75
N SER A 17 14.42 -2.02 -3.42
CA SER A 17 15.20 -1.89 -2.19
C SER A 17 15.87 -0.51 -2.10
N GLU A 18 16.35 0.00 -3.23
CA GLU A 18 17.04 1.30 -3.31
C GLU A 18 16.11 2.50 -3.51
N LEU A 19 14.79 2.30 -3.60
CA LEU A 19 13.85 3.41 -3.78
C LEU A 19 14.02 4.44 -2.66
N PRO A 20 14.20 5.73 -3.00
CA PRO A 20 14.54 6.75 -2.02
C PRO A 20 13.34 7.04 -1.12
N LEU A 21 13.38 6.51 0.11
CA LEU A 21 12.49 6.94 1.18
C LEU A 21 12.87 8.36 1.63
N LEU A 22 11.86 9.22 1.83
CA LEU A 22 12.07 10.51 2.46
C LEU A 22 12.65 10.29 3.87
N PRO A 23 13.56 11.14 4.36
CA PRO A 23 14.16 10.99 5.70
C PRO A 23 13.10 10.81 6.80
N GLN A 24 11.97 11.52 6.70
CA GLN A 24 10.87 11.45 7.66
C GLN A 24 10.10 10.11 7.62
N GLN A 25 10.26 9.31 6.56
CA GLN A 25 9.65 7.98 6.41
C GLN A 25 10.53 6.87 6.98
N ARG A 26 11.85 7.08 7.13
CA ARG A 26 12.80 6.05 7.57
C ARG A 26 12.61 5.61 9.03
N ASP A 27 12.11 6.52 9.87
CA ASP A 27 11.96 6.23 11.31
C ASP A 27 10.66 5.48 11.63
N TYR A 28 9.72 5.36 10.68
CA TYR A 28 8.35 4.87 10.94
C TYR A 28 7.82 3.83 9.95
N LEU A 29 8.52 3.56 8.85
CA LEU A 29 8.16 2.51 7.90
C LEU A 29 9.23 1.43 7.90
N ALA A 30 8.80 0.17 7.96
CA ALA A 30 9.70 -0.92 7.64
C ALA A 30 10.27 -0.72 6.23
N SER A 31 11.55 -1.03 6.02
CA SER A 31 12.16 -0.95 4.70
C SER A 31 11.39 -1.80 3.69
N ASN A 32 11.52 -1.46 2.41
CA ASN A 32 10.97 -2.30 1.35
C ASN A 32 11.57 -3.71 1.44
N ASP A 33 12.87 -3.83 1.76
CA ASP A 33 13.58 -5.10 1.96
C ASP A 33 12.91 -5.95 3.03
N TYR A 34 12.64 -5.36 4.20
CA TYR A 34 11.96 -6.06 5.29
C TYR A 34 10.55 -6.48 4.88
N SER A 35 9.82 -5.61 4.19
CA SER A 35 8.46 -5.89 3.74
C SER A 35 8.43 -7.04 2.71
N MET A 36 9.38 -7.07 1.78
CA MET A 36 9.56 -8.15 0.82
C MET A 36 9.98 -9.45 1.50
N ALA A 37 10.92 -9.39 2.46
CA ALA A 37 11.33 -10.55 3.24
C ALA A 37 10.17 -11.11 4.06
N GLN A 38 9.41 -10.26 4.77
CA GLN A 38 8.24 -10.65 5.54
C GLN A 38 7.20 -11.35 4.65
N ALA A 39 6.87 -10.76 3.50
CA ALA A 39 5.93 -11.36 2.55
C ALA A 39 6.40 -12.71 2.02
N SER A 40 7.72 -12.93 1.86
CA SER A 40 8.27 -14.21 1.41
C SER A 40 8.00 -15.38 2.37
N PHE A 41 7.81 -15.10 3.67
CA PHE A 41 7.43 -16.09 4.67
C PHE A 41 5.92 -16.34 4.75
N HIS A 42 5.11 -15.42 4.20
CA HIS A 42 3.64 -15.48 4.22
C HIS A 42 3.01 -15.30 2.82
N PRO A 43 3.41 -16.08 1.80
CA PRO A 43 3.01 -15.84 0.41
C PRO A 43 1.52 -16.08 0.15
N ALA A 44 0.81 -16.73 1.06
CA ALA A 44 -0.63 -16.95 0.96
C ALA A 44 -1.45 -15.69 1.29
N THR A 45 -0.96 -14.85 2.21
CA THR A 45 -1.71 -13.71 2.76
C THR A 45 -1.07 -12.37 2.44
N MET A 46 0.25 -12.28 2.29
CA MET A 46 0.98 -11.04 2.03
C MET A 46 1.37 -10.91 0.56
N HIS A 47 0.88 -9.86 -0.10
CA HIS A 47 1.03 -9.66 -1.54
C HIS A 47 1.80 -8.37 -1.83
N THR A 48 2.96 -8.49 -2.45
CA THR A 48 3.80 -7.35 -2.84
C THR A 48 3.67 -7.03 -4.33
N ARG A 49 3.69 -5.74 -4.67
CA ARG A 49 3.69 -5.25 -6.06
C ARG A 49 4.73 -4.15 -6.22
N ALA A 50 5.48 -4.24 -7.30
CA ALA A 50 6.25 -3.13 -7.82
C ALA A 50 5.32 -2.21 -8.63
N VAL A 51 5.42 -0.90 -8.41
CA VAL A 51 4.66 0.10 -9.17
C VAL A 51 5.55 0.59 -10.31
N TYR A 52 5.06 0.43 -11.54
CA TYR A 52 5.75 0.87 -12.75
C TYR A 52 5.03 2.04 -13.40
N ASP A 53 5.79 2.99 -13.96
CA ASP A 53 5.33 3.90 -15.01
C ASP A 53 6.05 3.53 -16.31
N ASP A 54 5.29 3.03 -17.27
CA ASP A 54 5.83 2.33 -18.43
C ASP A 54 6.76 1.18 -17.98
N GLU A 55 8.08 1.27 -18.22
CA GLU A 55 9.07 0.25 -17.84
C GLU A 55 9.94 0.63 -16.62
N GLU A 56 9.69 1.79 -16.02
CA GLU A 56 10.46 2.27 -14.87
C GLU A 56 9.76 1.93 -13.54
N VAL A 57 10.48 1.32 -12.60
CA VAL A 57 10.00 1.14 -11.22
C VAL A 57 9.97 2.49 -10.53
N ILE A 58 8.78 2.90 -10.09
CA ILE A 58 8.56 4.19 -9.42
C ILE A 58 7.97 4.04 -8.01
N GLY A 59 7.73 2.81 -7.55
CA GLY A 59 7.15 2.61 -6.22
C GLY A 59 6.96 1.16 -5.81
N PHE A 60 6.38 1.01 -4.63
CA PHE A 60 6.16 -0.27 -3.97
C PHE A 60 4.82 -0.26 -3.23
N LEU A 61 4.14 -1.40 -3.28
CA LEU A 61 2.87 -1.65 -2.61
C LEU A 61 2.93 -3.02 -1.93
N MET A 62 2.36 -3.12 -0.73
CA MET A 62 2.07 -4.39 -0.08
C MET A 62 0.67 -4.33 0.52
N PHE A 63 -0.12 -5.37 0.27
CA PHE A 63 -1.41 -5.57 0.91
C PHE A 63 -1.51 -6.98 1.49
N VAL A 64 -2.35 -7.12 2.51
CA VAL A 64 -2.56 -8.34 3.28
C VAL A 64 -4.01 -8.77 3.13
N SER A 65 -4.18 -10.06 2.86
CA SER A 65 -5.48 -10.75 2.86
C SER A 65 -5.82 -11.16 4.28
N PRO A 66 -7.11 -11.23 4.66
CA PRO A 66 -7.52 -11.65 6.00
C PRO A 66 -6.99 -13.05 6.30
N ASP A 67 -6.52 -13.26 7.52
CA ASP A 67 -6.25 -14.58 8.07
C ASP A 67 -7.35 -15.01 9.07
N ASP A 68 -7.11 -16.09 9.83
CA ASP A 68 -8.09 -16.64 10.77
C ASP A 68 -8.38 -15.72 11.97
N GLU A 69 -7.52 -14.72 12.24
CA GLU A 69 -7.69 -13.76 13.32
C GLU A 69 -8.44 -12.49 12.85
N ASP A 70 -8.49 -12.26 11.53
CA ASP A 70 -9.17 -11.12 10.91
C ASP A 70 -10.66 -11.38 10.63
N PRO A 71 -11.50 -10.32 10.59
CA PRO A 71 -12.85 -10.45 10.06
C PRO A 71 -12.84 -10.96 8.60
N PRO A 72 -13.77 -11.86 8.21
CA PRO A 72 -13.80 -12.38 6.85
C PRO A 72 -13.89 -11.28 5.79
N GLY A 73 -12.99 -11.34 4.80
CA GLY A 73 -12.93 -10.37 3.71
C GLY A 73 -12.32 -9.00 4.07
N TYR A 74 -11.66 -8.88 5.21
CA TYR A 74 -10.99 -7.67 5.67
C TYR A 74 -9.54 -7.59 5.13
N TYR A 75 -9.35 -6.83 4.07
CA TYR A 75 -8.03 -6.62 3.45
C TYR A 75 -7.37 -5.35 3.99
N GLN A 76 -6.04 -5.32 4.04
CA GLN A 76 -5.28 -4.20 4.58
C GLN A 76 -4.14 -3.80 3.63
N ILE A 77 -3.98 -2.52 3.33
CA ILE A 77 -2.82 -2.00 2.58
C ILE A 77 -1.76 -1.57 3.60
N TRP A 78 -0.75 -2.41 3.81
CA TRP A 78 0.31 -2.15 4.79
C TRP A 78 1.43 -1.25 4.28
N ARG A 79 1.72 -1.29 2.98
CA ARG A 79 2.76 -0.43 2.37
C ARG A 79 2.22 0.18 1.10
N PHE A 80 2.40 1.48 0.96
CA PHE A 80 2.14 2.18 -0.29
C PHE A 80 3.09 3.37 -0.39
N MET A 81 3.98 3.33 -1.37
CA MET A 81 4.94 4.40 -1.61
C MET A 81 5.15 4.63 -3.10
N ILE A 82 5.33 5.89 -3.46
CA ILE A 82 5.79 6.33 -4.79
C ILE A 82 7.06 7.15 -4.56
N ASP A 83 8.08 6.97 -5.39
CA ASP A 83 9.30 7.77 -5.35
C ASP A 83 8.93 9.25 -5.30
N HIS A 84 9.49 9.98 -4.33
CA HIS A 84 9.25 11.41 -4.14
C HIS A 84 9.47 12.24 -5.42
N ARG A 85 10.42 11.83 -6.29
CA ARG A 85 10.68 12.47 -7.59
C ARG A 85 9.51 12.34 -8.57
N ARG A 86 8.65 11.35 -8.36
CA ARG A 86 7.46 11.03 -9.17
C ARG A 86 6.15 11.42 -8.48
N GLN A 87 6.18 11.98 -7.27
CA GLN A 87 4.97 12.44 -6.60
C GLN A 87 4.40 13.73 -7.22
N GLY A 88 3.13 14.05 -6.91
CA GLY A 88 2.44 15.25 -7.42
C GLY A 88 1.97 15.19 -8.87
N GLN A 89 2.21 14.08 -9.58
CA GLN A 89 1.91 13.91 -11.01
C GLN A 89 0.75 12.92 -11.28
N GLY A 90 0.05 12.47 -10.23
CA GLY A 90 -1.06 11.53 -10.35
C GLY A 90 -0.68 10.04 -10.28
N HIS A 91 0.61 9.68 -10.29
CA HIS A 91 1.07 8.29 -10.21
C HIS A 91 0.50 7.53 -9.00
N GLY A 92 0.51 8.15 -7.80
CA GLY A 92 -0.04 7.53 -6.60
C GLY A 92 -1.54 7.23 -6.70
N ARG A 93 -2.31 8.15 -7.31
CA ARG A 93 -3.74 7.95 -7.53
C ARG A 93 -4.00 6.77 -8.46
N ALA A 94 -3.25 6.68 -9.56
CA ALA A 94 -3.36 5.60 -10.52
C ALA A 94 -2.93 4.24 -9.94
N ALA A 95 -1.80 4.20 -9.22
CA ALA A 95 -1.29 2.99 -8.58
C ALA A 95 -2.25 2.46 -7.51
N LEU A 96 -2.77 3.34 -6.64
CA LEU A 96 -3.73 2.94 -5.62
C LEU A 96 -5.07 2.51 -6.24
N ALA A 97 -5.52 3.14 -7.32
CA ALA A 97 -6.72 2.68 -8.03
C ALA A 97 -6.57 1.24 -8.55
N LEU A 98 -5.41 0.89 -9.10
CA LEU A 98 -5.10 -0.48 -9.54
C LEU A 98 -5.05 -1.46 -8.36
N ALA A 99 -4.44 -1.06 -7.23
CA ALA A 99 -4.40 -1.88 -6.02
C ALA A 99 -5.81 -2.18 -5.49
N LEU A 100 -6.67 -1.16 -5.42
CA LEU A 100 -8.06 -1.32 -5.01
C LEU A 100 -8.84 -2.19 -5.99
N ALA A 101 -8.57 -2.08 -7.30
CA ALA A 101 -9.19 -2.95 -8.30
C ALA A 101 -8.75 -4.42 -8.15
N GLU A 102 -7.45 -4.66 -7.90
CA GLU A 102 -6.92 -6.00 -7.65
C GLU A 102 -7.54 -6.63 -6.39
N ILE A 103 -7.66 -5.87 -5.30
CA ILE A 103 -8.29 -6.37 -4.06
C ILE A 103 -9.79 -6.59 -4.26
N ARG A 104 -10.51 -5.69 -4.95
CA ARG A 104 -11.94 -5.86 -5.28
C ARG A 104 -12.23 -7.06 -6.16
N ALA A 105 -11.25 -7.52 -6.94
CA ALA A 105 -11.40 -8.73 -7.76
C ALA A 105 -11.34 -10.02 -6.92
N ARG A 106 -10.96 -9.95 -5.64
CA ARG A 106 -11.00 -11.09 -4.72
C ARG A 106 -12.45 -11.38 -4.35
N PRO A 107 -12.93 -12.64 -4.50
CA PRO A 107 -14.34 -12.98 -4.34
C PRO A 107 -14.85 -12.81 -2.90
N ASP A 108 -13.95 -12.86 -1.93
CA ASP A 108 -14.21 -12.72 -0.50
C ASP A 108 -14.05 -11.28 0.01
N ALA A 109 -13.53 -10.34 -0.78
CA ALA A 109 -13.24 -8.99 -0.31
C ALA A 109 -14.51 -8.22 0.11
N ARG A 110 -14.52 -7.75 1.35
CA ARG A 110 -15.62 -6.99 1.97
C ARG A 110 -15.20 -5.58 2.38
N SER A 111 -13.94 -5.38 2.72
CA SER A 111 -13.43 -4.06 3.07
C SER A 111 -11.93 -3.97 2.84
N ILE A 112 -11.46 -2.74 2.68
CA ILE A 112 -10.04 -2.43 2.53
C ILE A 112 -9.69 -1.35 3.54
N GLU A 113 -8.77 -1.64 4.44
CA GLU A 113 -8.22 -0.68 5.40
C GLU A 113 -6.86 -0.15 4.94
N ILE A 114 -6.59 1.10 5.29
CA ILE A 114 -5.25 1.67 5.30
C ILE A 114 -5.06 2.50 6.57
N CYS A 115 -3.83 2.59 7.07
CA CYS A 115 -3.47 3.44 8.18
C CYS A 115 -2.47 4.53 7.77
N TYR A 116 -2.50 5.67 8.47
CA TYR A 116 -1.53 6.74 8.29
C TYR A 116 -1.39 7.61 9.54
N LYS A 117 -0.27 8.30 9.67
CA LYS A 117 -0.06 9.24 10.78
C LYS A 117 -1.12 10.35 10.77
N PRO A 118 -1.85 10.60 11.88
CA PRO A 118 -2.91 11.62 11.92
C PRO A 118 -2.44 13.03 11.56
N SER A 119 -1.15 13.34 11.80
CA SER A 119 -0.51 14.60 11.43
C SER A 119 -0.25 14.75 9.93
N ASN A 120 -0.34 13.68 9.14
CA ASN A 120 -0.13 13.69 7.70
C ASN A 120 -1.40 14.14 6.95
N ALA A 121 -1.61 15.45 6.91
CA ALA A 121 -2.76 16.06 6.21
C ALA A 121 -2.84 15.69 4.72
N ASN A 122 -1.68 15.47 4.06
CA ASN A 122 -1.63 15.05 2.66
C ASN A 122 -2.18 13.63 2.48
N ALA A 123 -1.78 12.68 3.34
CA ALA A 123 -2.31 11.32 3.32
C ALA A 123 -3.82 11.30 3.57
N LYS A 124 -4.29 12.08 4.56
CA LYS A 124 -5.73 12.23 4.84
C LYS A 124 -6.52 12.66 3.60
N GLN A 125 -6.11 13.76 2.96
CA GLN A 125 -6.79 14.27 1.76
C GLN A 125 -6.70 13.28 0.60
N PHE A 126 -5.53 12.65 0.41
CA PHE A 126 -5.29 11.68 -0.65
C PHE A 126 -6.20 10.45 -0.50
N TYR A 127 -6.22 9.80 0.67
CA TYR A 127 -7.04 8.60 0.88
C TYR A 127 -8.53 8.92 0.89
N ALA A 128 -8.95 10.05 1.46
CA ALA A 128 -10.34 10.51 1.36
C ALA A 128 -10.78 10.69 -0.10
N SER A 129 -9.91 11.25 -0.95
CA SER A 129 -10.19 11.41 -2.40
C SER A 129 -10.28 10.09 -3.18
N MET A 130 -9.88 8.98 -2.56
CA MET A 130 -9.93 7.61 -3.10
C MET A 130 -11.10 6.80 -2.51
N GLY A 131 -11.90 7.42 -1.64
CA GLY A 131 -13.10 6.82 -1.05
C GLY A 131 -12.93 6.23 0.34
N PHE A 132 -11.73 6.32 0.94
CA PHE A 132 -11.52 5.88 2.32
C PHE A 132 -12.21 6.82 3.30
N VAL A 133 -12.78 6.26 4.36
CA VAL A 133 -13.43 6.99 5.45
C VAL A 133 -12.71 6.69 6.76
N GLU A 134 -12.25 7.73 7.47
CA GLU A 134 -11.60 7.61 8.78
C GLU A 134 -12.54 6.92 9.80
N LYS A 135 -12.01 5.94 10.53
CA LYS A 135 -12.73 5.16 11.57
C LYS A 135 -12.30 5.56 12.98
N GLY A 136 -11.18 6.28 13.11
CA GLY A 136 -10.59 6.65 14.38
C GLY A 136 -9.12 6.23 14.44
N LEU A 137 -8.51 6.47 15.59
CA LEU A 137 -7.14 6.01 15.84
C LEU A 137 -7.13 4.50 16.12
N ASP A 138 -6.00 3.87 15.85
CA ASP A 138 -5.68 2.52 16.30
C ASP A 138 -5.63 2.42 17.84
N ALA A 139 -5.46 1.19 18.34
CA ALA A 139 -5.47 0.91 19.78
C ALA A 139 -4.37 1.67 20.54
N ASP A 140 -3.23 1.91 19.89
CA ASP A 140 -2.09 2.63 20.48
C ASP A 140 -2.22 4.17 20.35
N GLY A 141 -3.21 4.66 19.61
CA GLY A 141 -3.43 6.09 19.37
C GLY A 141 -2.43 6.74 18.40
N ASN A 142 -1.66 5.93 17.66
CA ASN A 142 -0.53 6.36 16.86
C ASN A 142 -0.89 6.59 15.39
N ASP A 143 -1.83 5.81 14.86
CA ASP A 143 -2.19 5.81 13.45
C ASP A 143 -3.70 5.98 13.26
N MET A 144 -4.09 6.80 12.29
CA MET A 144 -5.47 6.95 11.85
C MET A 144 -5.83 5.77 10.95
N LEU A 145 -6.88 5.03 11.31
CA LEU A 145 -7.46 3.96 10.51
C LEU A 145 -8.49 4.55 9.55
N ALA A 146 -8.43 4.17 8.27
CA ALA A 146 -9.41 4.56 7.28
C ALA A 146 -9.82 3.38 6.40
N VAL A 147 -11.11 3.25 6.11
CA VAL A 147 -11.68 2.04 5.49
C VAL A 147 -12.55 2.38 4.28
N ILE A 148 -12.48 1.53 3.26
CA ILE A 148 -13.48 1.41 2.20
C ILE A 148 -14.27 0.13 2.45
N ASN A 149 -15.61 0.22 2.53
CA ASN A 149 -16.47 -0.96 2.50
C ASN A 149 -16.83 -1.30 1.04
N LEU A 150 -16.73 -2.57 0.69
CA LEU A 150 -17.07 -3.12 -0.62
C LEU A 150 -18.49 -3.72 -0.52
N ALA A 151 -19.36 -3.33 -1.45
CA ALA A 151 -20.75 -3.79 -1.50
C ALA A 151 -20.85 -5.24 -1.96
#